data_AF-A0A5V8QCR6-F1
#
_entry.id   AF-A0A5V8QCR6-F1
#
_cell.length_a   1.000
_cell.length_b   1.000
_cell.length_c   1.000
_cell.angle_alpha   90.00
_cell.angle_beta   90.00
_cell.angle_gamma   90.00
#
_symmetry.space_group_name_H-M   'P 1'
#
loop_
_entity.id
_entity.type
_entity.pdbx_description
1 polymer ?
#
loop_
_entity_poly.entity_id
_entity_poly.type
_entity_poly.pdbx_seq_one_letter_code
_entity_poly.pdbx_strand_id
1 'polypeptide(L)'
;DLQKEGDITNINYTENGFEVSIKYVKLDFKMSEFRQSSSREAKIQVEMNESGEFITRFPQNAKAREFNERLVEKIKEDNNEDPASLDEISLETVKSPAERSKFFEQLISSIPNYKCIDVSDVYVTHPILESNKSNENEDDSDDDDTIIDTGYHISKASLKGRSVLDSLEFKELLGKGFYITKIIWSSVVDTYKDSDKYEFEAQFVDPDNCKLFSYIVRGVYKYKNINEYANRQNVDKEKEKLLLLALEKTAREISNSIIASNTIEVVTDK
;
A
#
# COMPACT_ATOMS: atom_id res chain seq x y z
N ASP A 1 -16.04 23.12 -4.74
CA ASP A 1 -16.27 21.82 -4.06
C ASP A 1 -15.20 21.39 -3.06
N LEU A 2 -13.92 21.62 -3.31
CA LEU A 2 -12.82 21.12 -2.45
C LEU A 2 -12.52 21.97 -1.20
N GLN A 3 -13.23 23.08 -1.01
CA GLN A 3 -13.11 23.97 0.17
C GLN A 3 -14.30 23.81 1.13
N LYS A 4 -14.98 22.65 1.09
CA LYS A 4 -16.08 22.36 2.02
C LYS A 4 -15.55 22.35 3.46
N GLU A 5 -16.42 22.70 4.41
CA GLU A 5 -16.13 22.57 5.86
C GLU A 5 -14.91 23.36 6.38
N GLY A 6 -14.49 24.41 5.67
CA GLY A 6 -13.33 25.24 6.06
C GLY A 6 -11.97 24.65 5.63
N ASP A 7 -11.98 23.65 4.76
CA ASP A 7 -10.77 23.10 4.16
C ASP A 7 -10.06 24.16 3.28
N ILE A 8 -8.74 24.28 3.41
CA ILE A 8 -7.92 25.18 2.59
C ILE A 8 -7.24 24.35 1.52
N THR A 9 -7.60 24.58 0.26
CA THR A 9 -7.00 23.91 -0.89
C THR A 9 -6.09 24.86 -1.65
N ASN A 10 -4.84 24.44 -1.87
CA ASN A 10 -3.87 25.12 -2.72
C ASN A 10 -3.51 24.22 -3.91
N ILE A 11 -3.40 24.81 -5.10
CA ILE A 11 -2.98 24.12 -6.32
C ILE A 11 -1.69 24.76 -6.82
N ASN A 12 -0.66 23.95 -7.03
CA ASN A 12 0.62 24.36 -7.57
C ASN A 12 0.83 23.64 -8.92
N TYR A 13 0.94 24.38 -10.01
CA TYR A 13 1.27 23.79 -11.31
C TYR A 13 2.74 23.42 -11.37
N THR A 14 3.03 22.24 -11.91
CA THR A 14 4.39 21.75 -12.16
C THR A 14 4.63 21.69 -13.67
N GLU A 15 5.85 21.39 -14.10
CA GLU A 15 6.16 21.25 -15.54
C GLU A 15 5.31 20.17 -16.23
N ASN A 16 4.99 19.08 -15.51
CA ASN A 16 4.32 17.89 -16.05
C ASN A 16 2.92 17.65 -15.47
N GLY A 17 2.33 18.63 -14.77
CA GLY A 17 1.02 18.48 -14.15
C GLY A 17 0.75 19.48 -13.04
N PHE A 18 0.22 19.02 -11.91
CA PHE A 18 -0.10 19.87 -10.77
C PHE A 18 -0.11 19.10 -9.44
N GLU A 19 0.16 19.82 -8.36
CA GLU A 19 0.04 19.33 -6.99
C GLU A 19 -1.12 20.05 -6.30
N VAL A 20 -1.99 19.29 -5.62
CA VAL A 20 -3.06 19.79 -4.78
C VAL A 20 -2.73 19.50 -3.32
N SER A 21 -2.67 20.54 -2.51
CA SER A 21 -2.53 20.44 -1.06
C SER A 21 -3.84 20.83 -0.38
N ILE A 22 -4.46 19.90 0.35
CA ILE A 22 -5.72 20.08 1.07
C ILE A 22 -5.43 20.05 2.56
N LYS A 23 -5.55 21.20 3.23
CA LYS A 23 -5.47 21.32 4.68
C LYS A 23 -6.86 21.21 5.27
N TYR A 24 -7.05 20.27 6.19
CA TYR A 24 -8.33 19.96 6.80
C TYR A 24 -8.19 19.70 8.30
N VAL A 25 -9.28 19.83 9.04
CA VAL A 25 -9.33 19.48 10.46
C VAL A 25 -9.96 18.10 10.59
N LYS A 26 -9.26 17.19 11.28
CA LYS A 26 -9.83 15.90 11.67
C LYS A 26 -10.19 15.91 13.15
N LEU A 27 -11.45 15.63 13.45
CA LEU A 27 -11.93 15.40 14.81
C LEU A 27 -11.68 13.94 15.23
N ASP A 28 -11.09 13.75 16.40
CA ASP A 28 -10.88 12.47 17.07
C ASP A 28 -11.58 12.49 18.42
N PHE A 29 -12.85 12.05 18.44
CA PHE A 29 -13.69 12.03 19.64
C PHE A 29 -13.22 11.07 20.73
N LYS A 30 -12.18 10.26 20.47
CA LYS A 30 -11.55 9.43 21.51
C LYS A 30 -10.57 10.21 22.37
N MET A 31 -10.19 11.42 21.95
CA MET A 31 -9.31 12.32 22.70
C MET A 31 -10.12 13.27 23.60
N SER A 32 -9.46 13.83 24.62
CA SER A 32 -10.05 14.89 25.45
C SER A 32 -10.39 16.12 24.60
N GLU A 33 -11.42 16.88 24.97
CA GLU A 33 -11.99 17.99 24.17
C GLU A 33 -10.93 18.95 23.59
N PHE A 34 -9.89 19.30 24.35
CA PHE A 34 -8.81 20.18 23.89
C PHE A 34 -7.83 19.55 22.86
N ARG A 35 -7.88 18.23 22.68
CA ARG A 35 -7.05 17.46 21.72
C ARG A 35 -7.89 16.78 20.63
N GLN A 36 -9.20 17.00 20.61
CA GLN A 36 -10.09 16.38 19.64
C GLN A 36 -9.81 16.87 18.22
N SER A 37 -9.40 18.12 18.03
CA SER A 37 -9.07 18.64 16.69
C SER A 37 -7.58 18.49 16.38
N SER A 38 -7.29 17.89 15.22
CA SER A 38 -5.94 17.84 14.65
C SER A 38 -5.94 18.42 13.24
N SER A 39 -5.07 19.41 12.98
CA SER A 39 -4.85 19.91 11.64
C SER A 39 -4.04 18.88 10.85
N ARG A 40 -4.50 18.54 9.65
CA ARG A 40 -3.89 17.58 8.74
C ARG A 40 -3.74 18.18 7.35
N GLU A 41 -2.81 17.66 6.58
CA GLU A 41 -2.58 18.03 5.18
C GLU A 41 -2.55 16.76 4.33
N ALA A 42 -3.35 16.72 3.27
CA ALA A 42 -3.27 15.73 2.22
C ALA A 42 -2.63 16.37 0.99
N LYS A 43 -1.59 15.75 0.44
CA LYS A 43 -0.92 16.18 -0.79
C LYS A 43 -1.21 15.17 -1.89
N ILE A 44 -1.65 15.67 -3.03
CA ILE A 44 -2.09 14.88 -4.16
C ILE A 44 -1.32 15.41 -5.36
N GLN A 45 -0.53 14.57 -5.99
CA GLN A 45 0.25 14.91 -7.15
C GLN A 45 -0.39 14.28 -8.37
N VAL A 46 -0.62 15.07 -9.41
CA VAL A 46 -1.12 14.61 -10.71
C VAL A 46 -0.07 14.96 -11.74
N GLU A 47 0.43 13.95 -12.45
CA GLU A 47 1.45 14.12 -13.49
C GLU A 47 1.08 13.32 -14.73
N MET A 48 1.38 13.85 -15.91
CA MET A 48 1.29 13.09 -17.16
C MET A 48 2.58 12.29 -17.36
N ASN A 49 2.45 11.01 -17.68
CA ASN A 49 3.59 10.16 -18.02
C ASN A 49 3.99 10.31 -19.50
N GLU A 50 5.10 9.67 -19.89
CA GLU A 50 5.62 9.72 -21.27
C GLU A 50 4.64 9.13 -22.31
N SER A 51 3.74 8.25 -21.88
CA SER A 51 2.69 7.64 -22.72
C SER A 51 1.44 8.53 -22.85
N GLY A 52 1.39 9.68 -22.19
CA GLY A 52 0.25 10.59 -22.19
C GLY A 52 -0.85 10.27 -21.16
N GLU A 53 -0.62 9.31 -20.27
CA GLU A 53 -1.56 8.93 -19.22
C GLU A 53 -1.37 9.79 -17.97
N PHE A 54 -2.46 10.10 -17.26
CA PHE A 54 -2.40 10.82 -15.99
C PHE A 54 -2.19 9.85 -14.82
N ILE A 55 -1.14 10.07 -14.04
CA ILE A 55 -0.83 9.33 -12.82
C ILE A 55 -1.14 10.22 -11.61
N THR A 56 -1.98 9.73 -10.70
CA THR A 56 -2.25 10.38 -9.43
C THR A 56 -1.52 9.67 -8.29
N ARG A 57 -0.78 10.43 -7.47
CA ARG A 57 -0.05 9.94 -6.29
C ARG A 57 -0.55 10.66 -5.06
N PHE A 58 -0.98 9.91 -4.06
CA PHE A 58 -1.59 10.48 -2.86
C PHE A 58 -1.53 9.50 -1.68
N PRO A 59 -1.56 10.00 -0.44
CA PRO A 59 -1.68 9.14 0.73
C PRO A 59 -3.06 8.45 0.73
N GLN A 60 -3.11 7.16 1.03
CA GLN A 60 -4.35 6.38 1.11
C GLN A 60 -5.19 6.72 2.36
N ASN A 61 -5.65 7.97 2.47
CA ASN A 61 -6.53 8.47 3.52
C ASN A 61 -7.86 8.96 2.92
N ALA A 62 -8.89 9.07 3.75
CA ALA A 62 -10.26 9.38 3.31
C ALA A 62 -10.37 10.68 2.48
N LYS A 63 -9.70 11.76 2.88
CA LYS A 63 -9.78 13.06 2.18
C LYS A 63 -9.11 13.02 0.82
N ALA A 64 -7.94 12.38 0.73
CA ALA A 64 -7.24 12.21 -0.54
C ALA A 64 -8.00 11.27 -1.50
N ARG A 65 -8.67 10.24 -0.97
CA ARG A 65 -9.50 9.34 -1.77
C ARG A 65 -10.75 10.05 -2.31
N GLU A 66 -11.47 10.77 -1.45
CA GLU A 66 -12.64 11.57 -1.85
C GLU A 66 -12.29 12.56 -2.96
N PHE A 67 -11.12 13.21 -2.88
CA PHE A 67 -10.65 14.08 -3.95
C PHE A 67 -10.42 13.30 -5.26
N ASN A 68 -9.73 12.15 -5.22
CA ASN A 68 -9.41 11.41 -6.44
C ASN A 68 -10.64 10.77 -7.08
N GLU A 69 -11.58 10.26 -6.29
CA GLU A 69 -12.86 9.76 -6.79
C GLU A 69 -13.60 10.86 -7.57
N ARG A 70 -13.70 12.06 -7.00
CA ARG A 70 -14.30 13.22 -7.70
C ARG A 70 -13.52 13.66 -8.93
N LEU A 71 -12.18 13.63 -8.87
CA LEU A 71 -11.35 13.96 -10.02
C LEU A 71 -11.64 12.99 -11.17
N VAL A 72 -11.70 11.69 -10.89
CA VAL A 72 -12.03 10.65 -11.87
C VAL A 72 -13.45 10.80 -12.40
N GLU A 73 -14.44 11.09 -11.54
CA GLU A 73 -15.82 11.37 -11.96
C GLU A 73 -15.87 12.56 -12.93
N LYS A 74 -15.19 13.67 -12.61
CA LYS A 74 -15.14 14.85 -13.49
C LYS A 74 -14.48 14.56 -14.83
N ILE A 75 -13.37 13.81 -14.82
CA ILE A 75 -12.70 13.37 -16.06
C ILE A 75 -13.64 12.53 -16.92
N LYS A 76 -14.46 11.65 -16.32
CA LYS A 76 -15.43 10.82 -17.05
C LYS A 76 -16.60 11.63 -17.60
N GLU A 77 -17.12 12.60 -16.84
CA GLU A 77 -18.20 13.49 -17.28
C GLU A 77 -17.79 14.33 -18.50
N ASP A 78 -16.54 14.79 -18.53
CA ASP A 78 -15.99 15.62 -19.62
C ASP A 78 -15.59 14.79 -20.85
N ASN A 79 -15.24 13.50 -20.68
CA ASN A 79 -14.83 12.59 -21.75
C ASN A 79 -15.90 11.52 -22.05
N ASN A 80 -17.09 11.95 -22.50
CA ASN A 80 -18.21 11.04 -22.79
C ASN A 80 -17.97 10.07 -23.97
N GLU A 81 -17.02 10.38 -24.86
CA GLU A 81 -16.72 9.55 -26.05
C GLU A 81 -15.68 8.45 -25.77
N ASP A 82 -14.77 8.67 -24.83
CA ASP A 82 -13.69 7.73 -24.46
C ASP A 82 -13.70 7.45 -22.94
N PRO A 83 -14.22 6.29 -22.49
CA PRO A 83 -14.35 5.99 -21.07
C PRO A 83 -12.98 5.84 -20.42
N ALA A 84 -12.69 6.69 -19.43
CA ALA A 84 -11.46 6.61 -18.65
C ALA A 84 -11.44 5.33 -17.78
N SER A 85 -10.44 4.47 -17.98
CA SER A 85 -10.16 3.31 -17.13
C SER A 85 -9.21 3.69 -15.98
N LEU A 86 -9.53 3.24 -14.77
CA LEU A 86 -8.66 3.41 -13.60
C LEU A 86 -7.79 2.15 -13.44
N ASP A 87 -6.48 2.32 -13.41
CA ASP A 87 -5.53 1.25 -13.12
C ASP A 87 -4.81 1.50 -11.79
N GLU A 88 -5.09 0.64 -10.80
CA GLU A 88 -4.49 0.69 -9.47
C GLU A 88 -3.63 -0.55 -9.18
N ILE A 89 -2.57 -0.38 -8.38
CA ILE A 89 -1.80 -1.51 -7.87
C ILE A 89 -2.69 -2.26 -6.86
N SER A 90 -3.20 -3.41 -7.28
CA SER A 90 -4.14 -4.25 -6.52
C SER A 90 -3.90 -5.72 -6.84
N LEU A 91 -4.14 -6.59 -5.86
CA LEU A 91 -4.11 -8.04 -6.04
C LEU A 91 -5.48 -8.68 -5.77
N GLU A 92 -6.56 -7.92 -5.92
CA GLU A 92 -7.93 -8.39 -5.66
C GLU A 92 -8.28 -9.68 -6.43
N THR A 93 -7.84 -9.76 -7.68
CA THR A 93 -8.08 -10.92 -8.57
C THR A 93 -7.25 -12.13 -8.18
N VAL A 94 -6.15 -11.94 -7.42
CA VAL A 94 -5.26 -13.01 -6.97
C VAL A 94 -5.84 -13.66 -5.72
N LYS A 95 -6.23 -14.94 -5.82
CA LYS A 95 -6.83 -15.70 -4.72
C LYS A 95 -5.81 -16.47 -3.87
N SER A 96 -4.64 -16.78 -4.41
CA SER A 96 -3.59 -17.52 -3.70
C SER A 96 -2.93 -16.67 -2.60
N PRO A 97 -2.99 -17.06 -1.31
CA PRO A 97 -2.27 -16.38 -0.22
C PRO A 97 -0.75 -16.36 -0.45
N ALA A 98 -0.21 -17.41 -1.07
CA ALA A 98 1.22 -17.49 -1.39
C ALA A 98 1.63 -16.44 -2.44
N GLU A 99 0.86 -16.28 -3.52
CA GLU A 99 1.15 -15.24 -4.53
C GLU A 99 0.95 -13.82 -3.97
N ARG A 100 -0.03 -13.62 -3.06
CA ARG A 100 -0.19 -12.35 -2.33
C ARG A 100 1.04 -12.02 -1.47
N SER A 101 1.60 -13.00 -0.76
CA SER A 101 2.84 -12.80 0.01
C SER A 101 4.06 -12.57 -0.88
N LYS A 102 4.15 -13.32 -1.98
CA LYS A 102 5.23 -13.23 -2.96
C LYS A 102 5.37 -11.83 -3.55
N PHE A 103 4.26 -11.09 -3.71
CA PHE A 103 4.32 -9.67 -4.09
C PHE A 103 5.25 -8.88 -3.16
N PHE A 104 5.11 -9.01 -1.84
CA PHE A 104 5.93 -8.29 -0.87
C PHE A 104 7.36 -8.83 -0.82
N GLU A 105 7.55 -10.15 -0.92
CA GLU A 105 8.88 -10.77 -0.97
C GLU A 105 9.69 -10.32 -2.20
N GLN A 106 9.02 -10.21 -3.35
CA GLN A 106 9.61 -9.65 -4.57
C GLN A 106 9.84 -8.15 -4.43
N LEU A 107 8.90 -7.40 -3.83
CA LEU A 107 9.00 -5.96 -3.67
C LEU A 107 10.25 -5.56 -2.87
N ILE A 108 10.53 -6.22 -1.76
CA ILE A 108 11.70 -5.89 -0.92
C ILE A 108 13.03 -6.24 -1.60
N SER A 109 13.03 -7.16 -2.56
CA SER A 109 14.25 -7.68 -3.21
C SER A 109 14.50 -7.11 -4.61
N SER A 110 13.50 -6.46 -5.22
CA SER A 110 13.56 -6.06 -6.64
C SER A 110 13.70 -4.56 -6.87
N ILE A 111 13.89 -3.75 -5.82
CA ILE A 111 14.10 -2.30 -5.97
C ILE A 111 15.46 -2.06 -6.62
N PRO A 112 15.52 -1.38 -7.79
CA PRO A 112 16.78 -1.22 -8.52
C PRO A 112 17.89 -0.57 -7.68
N ASN A 113 19.08 -1.20 -7.67
CA ASN A 113 20.26 -0.78 -6.92
C ASN A 113 20.17 -0.87 -5.39
N TYR A 114 19.05 -1.35 -4.85
CA TYR A 114 18.86 -1.50 -3.41
C TYR A 114 18.82 -2.96 -3.01
N LYS A 115 19.50 -3.28 -1.92
CA LYS A 115 19.48 -4.60 -1.30
C LYS A 115 18.79 -4.52 0.05
N CYS A 116 17.75 -5.32 0.23
CA CYS A 116 17.13 -5.52 1.54
C CYS A 116 18.15 -6.17 2.49
N ILE A 117 18.30 -5.59 3.68
CA ILE A 117 19.22 -6.08 4.72
C ILE A 117 18.49 -6.57 5.97
N ASP A 118 17.27 -6.09 6.22
CA ASP A 118 16.48 -6.50 7.38
C ASP A 118 15.00 -6.23 7.12
N VAL A 119 14.15 -7.11 7.64
CA VAL A 119 12.69 -6.91 7.69
C VAL A 119 12.31 -6.85 9.15
N SER A 120 11.89 -5.66 9.59
CA SER A 120 11.64 -5.36 11.00
C SER A 120 10.22 -5.72 11.43
N ASP A 121 9.25 -5.54 10.53
CA ASP A 121 7.85 -5.76 10.84
C ASP A 121 7.15 -6.43 9.64
N VAL A 122 6.34 -7.44 9.94
CA VAL A 122 5.45 -8.10 8.96
C VAL A 122 4.08 -8.25 9.58
N TYR A 123 3.05 -7.88 8.83
CA TYR A 123 1.66 -8.12 9.20
C TYR A 123 1.06 -9.09 8.21
N VAL A 124 0.31 -10.03 8.74
CA VAL A 124 -0.35 -11.06 7.96
C VAL A 124 -1.84 -11.13 8.26
N THR A 125 -2.62 -11.58 7.28
CA THR A 125 -4.07 -11.72 7.36
C THR A 125 -4.49 -13.08 6.83
N HIS A 126 -5.52 -13.67 7.43
CA HIS A 126 -6.09 -14.94 6.99
C HIS A 126 -7.42 -14.72 6.24
N PRO A 127 -7.62 -15.32 5.05
CA PRO A 127 -8.77 -15.03 4.19
C PRO A 127 -10.13 -15.51 4.76
N ILE A 128 -10.15 -16.56 5.59
CA ILE A 128 -11.38 -17.33 5.92
C ILE A 128 -12.08 -16.89 7.22
N LEU A 129 -11.61 -15.86 7.94
CA LEU A 129 -12.24 -15.43 9.21
C LEU A 129 -13.12 -14.17 9.10
N GLU A 130 -13.14 -13.49 7.95
CA GLU A 130 -13.99 -12.33 7.73
C GLU A 130 -15.23 -12.67 6.88
N SER A 131 -15.17 -13.68 6.00
CA SER A 131 -16.34 -14.17 5.25
C SER A 131 -17.44 -14.76 6.15
N ASN A 132 -17.05 -15.33 7.29
CA ASN A 132 -18.00 -15.87 8.27
C ASN A 132 -18.72 -14.79 9.09
N LYS A 133 -18.27 -13.52 9.08
CA LYS A 133 -19.01 -12.41 9.70
C LYS A 133 -20.15 -11.90 8.82
N SER A 134 -20.11 -12.18 7.52
CA SER A 134 -21.14 -11.74 6.57
C SER A 134 -22.42 -12.56 6.67
N ASN A 135 -22.34 -13.80 7.17
CA ASN A 135 -23.46 -14.74 7.27
C ASN A 135 -24.18 -14.70 8.64
N GLU A 136 -23.79 -13.83 9.58
CA GLU A 136 -24.48 -13.72 10.88
C GLU A 136 -25.78 -12.86 10.81
N ASN A 137 -26.18 -12.38 9.62
CA ASN A 137 -27.36 -11.50 9.44
C ASN A 137 -28.45 -12.07 8.51
N GLU A 138 -28.49 -13.38 8.25
CA GLU A 138 -29.64 -13.99 7.57
C GLU A 138 -30.35 -14.96 8.54
N ASP A 139 -31.57 -14.55 8.92
CA ASP A 139 -32.54 -15.27 9.73
C ASP A 139 -32.80 -16.70 9.20
N ASP A 140 -32.90 -17.64 10.14
CA ASP A 140 -33.63 -18.92 10.08
C ASP A 140 -33.75 -19.58 8.69
N SER A 141 -32.76 -20.38 8.33
CA SER A 141 -33.02 -21.60 7.55
C SER A 141 -32.23 -22.76 8.14
N ASP A 142 -32.96 -23.82 8.49
CA ASP A 142 -32.48 -25.13 8.92
C ASP A 142 -31.75 -25.85 7.77
N ASP A 143 -30.60 -25.32 7.32
CA ASP A 143 -29.67 -26.08 6.50
C ASP A 143 -28.37 -26.29 7.27
N ASP A 144 -27.97 -27.56 7.31
CA ASP A 144 -26.81 -28.14 7.98
C ASP A 144 -25.50 -27.70 7.29
N ASP A 145 -25.31 -26.39 7.15
CA ASP A 145 -24.04 -25.80 6.78
C ASP A 145 -23.14 -25.86 8.01
N THR A 146 -22.47 -27.01 8.13
CA THR A 146 -21.36 -27.24 9.06
C THR A 146 -20.48 -26.00 9.10
N ILE A 147 -20.56 -25.24 10.19
CA ILE A 147 -19.55 -24.23 10.53
C ILE A 147 -18.25 -25.00 10.59
N ILE A 148 -17.43 -24.92 9.54
CA ILE A 148 -16.11 -25.51 9.53
C ILE A 148 -15.31 -24.70 10.54
N ASP A 149 -15.29 -25.16 11.79
CA ASP A 149 -14.34 -24.70 12.78
C ASP A 149 -12.96 -25.06 12.26
N THR A 150 -12.37 -24.11 11.52
CA THR A 150 -11.03 -24.25 10.98
C THR A 150 -9.97 -24.34 12.09
N GLY A 151 -10.35 -24.19 13.37
CA GLY A 151 -9.46 -24.19 14.52
C GLY A 151 -8.57 -22.95 14.60
N TYR A 152 -8.76 -21.98 13.69
CA TYR A 152 -8.00 -20.75 13.64
C TYR A 152 -8.80 -19.61 14.28
N HIS A 153 -8.38 -19.16 15.47
CA HIS A 153 -9.00 -18.02 16.16
C HIS A 153 -8.32 -16.67 15.86
N ILE A 154 -7.30 -16.66 14.98
CA ILE A 154 -6.49 -15.47 14.68
C ILE A 154 -6.80 -15.04 13.24
N SER A 155 -7.39 -13.86 13.06
CA SER A 155 -7.64 -13.29 11.73
C SER A 155 -6.47 -12.47 11.19
N LYS A 156 -5.76 -11.75 12.08
CA LYS A 156 -4.62 -10.89 11.74
C LYS A 156 -3.53 -11.05 12.80
N ALA A 157 -2.27 -11.04 12.37
CA ALA A 157 -1.11 -11.08 13.25
C ALA A 157 -0.05 -10.09 12.79
N SER A 158 0.71 -9.54 13.74
CA SER A 158 1.85 -8.67 13.45
C SER A 158 3.08 -9.17 14.19
N LEU A 159 4.15 -9.43 13.46
CA LEU A 159 5.44 -9.86 13.99
C LEU A 159 6.43 -8.71 13.86
N LYS A 160 7.18 -8.46 14.93
CA LYS A 160 8.15 -7.36 15.01
C LYS A 160 9.45 -7.87 15.62
N GLY A 161 10.57 -7.56 14.98
CA GLY A 161 11.87 -8.07 15.41
C GLY A 161 12.97 -7.74 14.41
N ARG A 162 13.95 -8.63 14.32
CA ARG A 162 15.01 -8.60 13.30
C ARG A 162 14.86 -9.85 12.45
N SER A 163 15.04 -9.73 11.15
CA SER A 163 14.94 -10.83 10.18
C SER A 163 13.62 -11.60 10.35
N VAL A 164 12.50 -10.89 10.47
CA VAL A 164 11.19 -11.49 10.78
C VAL A 164 10.78 -12.56 9.75
N LEU A 165 11.14 -12.37 8.47
CA LEU A 165 10.86 -13.35 7.41
C LEU A 165 11.53 -14.72 7.62
N ASP A 166 12.61 -14.78 8.40
CA ASP A 166 13.31 -16.04 8.68
C ASP A 166 12.74 -16.79 9.88
N SER A 167 11.92 -16.13 10.70
CA SER A 167 11.35 -16.69 11.93
C SER A 167 10.44 -17.90 11.68
N LEU A 168 10.44 -18.83 12.64
CA LEU A 168 9.59 -20.02 12.56
C LEU A 168 8.11 -19.63 12.65
N GLU A 169 7.79 -18.69 13.52
CA GLU A 169 6.44 -18.18 13.76
C GLU A 169 5.83 -17.58 12.49
N PHE A 170 6.61 -16.81 11.73
CA PHE A 170 6.16 -16.27 10.44
C PHE A 170 5.89 -17.39 9.42
N LYS A 171 6.82 -18.34 9.28
CA LYS A 171 6.68 -19.47 8.35
C LYS A 171 5.48 -20.36 8.69
N GLU A 172 5.21 -20.57 9.97
CA GLU A 172 4.01 -21.30 10.42
C GLU A 172 2.71 -20.58 10.06
N LEU A 173 2.67 -19.25 10.16
CA LEU A 173 1.49 -18.47 9.75
C LEU A 173 1.26 -18.58 8.24
N LEU A 174 2.30 -18.44 7.42
CA LEU A 174 2.17 -18.65 5.97
C LEU A 174 1.70 -20.08 5.64
N GLY A 175 2.22 -21.09 6.33
CA GLY A 175 1.80 -22.48 6.19
C GLY A 175 0.33 -22.73 6.56
N LYS A 176 -0.24 -21.87 7.42
CA LYS A 176 -1.66 -21.87 7.79
C LYS A 176 -2.54 -21.03 6.86
N GLY A 177 -2.02 -20.55 5.72
CA GLY A 177 -2.79 -19.79 4.74
C GLY A 177 -2.91 -18.29 5.03
N PHE A 178 -2.17 -17.77 6.00
CA PHE A 178 -2.02 -16.33 6.15
C PHE A 178 -1.18 -15.76 5.00
N TYR A 179 -1.43 -14.51 4.62
CA TYR A 179 -0.63 -13.79 3.64
C TYR A 179 -0.19 -12.42 4.15
N ILE A 180 0.95 -11.94 3.64
CA ILE A 180 1.49 -10.62 3.99
C ILE A 180 0.55 -9.52 3.48
N THR A 181 0.25 -8.56 4.34
CA THR A 181 -0.56 -7.37 4.00
C THR A 181 0.15 -6.06 4.30
N LYS A 182 1.22 -6.11 5.10
CA LYS A 182 2.13 -4.99 5.36
C LYS A 182 3.53 -5.51 5.67
N ILE A 183 4.52 -4.80 5.18
CA ILE A 183 5.93 -5.07 5.45
C ILE A 183 6.69 -3.76 5.71
N ILE A 184 7.59 -3.79 6.68
CA ILE A 184 8.53 -2.73 6.98
C ILE A 184 9.93 -3.32 6.90
N TRP A 185 10.77 -2.75 6.03
CA TRP A 185 12.11 -3.26 5.79
C TRP A 185 13.11 -2.13 5.63
N SER A 186 14.38 -2.48 5.79
CA SER A 186 15.50 -1.59 5.54
C SER A 186 16.33 -2.09 4.36
N SER A 187 16.75 -1.17 3.49
CA SER A 187 17.66 -1.47 2.37
C SER A 187 18.84 -0.50 2.34
N VAL A 188 19.94 -0.97 1.75
CA VAL A 188 21.15 -0.18 1.46
C VAL A 188 21.40 -0.20 -0.04
N VAL A 189 22.18 0.76 -0.56
CA VAL A 189 22.61 0.71 -1.96
C VAL A 189 23.65 -0.40 -2.11
N ASP A 190 23.36 -1.39 -2.96
CA ASP A 190 24.11 -2.66 -3.02
C ASP A 190 25.59 -2.45 -3.44
N THR A 191 25.86 -1.44 -4.25
CA THR A 191 27.20 -1.14 -4.77
C THR A 191 28.13 -0.46 -3.77
N TYR A 192 27.62 0.05 -2.63
CA TYR A 192 28.39 0.87 -1.68
C TYR A 192 28.36 0.27 -0.27
N LYS A 193 29.54 -0.06 0.28
CA LYS A 193 29.67 -0.64 1.62
C LYS A 193 29.38 0.36 2.76
N ASP A 194 29.55 1.65 2.47
CA ASP A 194 29.29 2.79 3.34
C ASP A 194 27.95 3.48 3.03
N SER A 195 27.03 2.75 2.40
CA SER A 195 25.70 3.27 2.06
C SER A 195 24.86 3.54 3.30
N ASP A 196 24.17 4.68 3.27
CA ASP A 196 23.05 4.96 4.18
C ASP A 196 21.98 3.88 4.08
N LYS A 197 21.32 3.59 5.20
CA LYS A 197 20.22 2.63 5.28
C LYS A 197 18.88 3.35 5.21
N TYR A 198 18.03 2.95 4.27
CA TYR A 198 16.69 3.52 4.07
C TYR A 198 15.63 2.55 4.58
N GLU A 199 14.68 3.04 5.37
CA GLU A 199 13.55 2.27 5.88
C GLU A 199 12.32 2.57 5.05
N PHE A 200 11.66 1.51 4.58
CA PHE A 200 10.47 1.56 3.75
C PHE A 200 9.30 0.88 4.45
N GLU A 201 8.10 1.28 4.08
CA GLU A 201 6.88 0.57 4.43
C GLU A 201 5.99 0.48 3.21
N ALA A 202 5.39 -0.70 3.03
CA ALA A 202 4.39 -0.97 2.01
C ALA A 202 3.26 -1.79 2.63
N GLN A 203 2.03 -1.52 2.24
CA GLN A 203 0.85 -2.22 2.72
C GLN A 203 -0.33 -2.10 1.75
N PHE A 204 -1.27 -3.03 1.86
CA PHE A 204 -2.63 -2.82 1.37
C PHE A 204 -3.48 -2.23 2.51
N VAL A 205 -4.06 -1.05 2.29
CA VAL A 205 -4.94 -0.41 3.29
C VAL A 205 -6.25 -1.19 3.46
N ASP A 206 -6.70 -1.86 2.39
CA ASP A 206 -7.70 -2.91 2.45
C ASP A 206 -6.98 -4.27 2.36
N PRO A 207 -6.53 -4.82 3.50
CA PRO A 207 -5.76 -6.06 3.53
C PRO A 207 -6.57 -7.29 3.10
N ASP A 208 -7.89 -7.24 3.26
CA ASP A 208 -8.77 -8.38 3.03
C ASP A 208 -8.96 -8.59 1.51
N ASN A 209 -9.12 -7.48 0.77
CA ASN A 209 -9.21 -7.49 -0.70
C ASN A 209 -7.89 -7.22 -1.42
N CYS A 210 -6.79 -6.95 -0.70
CA CYS A 210 -5.50 -6.53 -1.28
C CYS A 210 -5.63 -5.32 -2.22
N LYS A 211 -6.40 -4.31 -1.80
CA LYS A 211 -6.59 -3.05 -2.51
C LYS A 211 -5.91 -1.89 -1.80
N LEU A 212 -5.90 -0.75 -2.49
CA LEU A 212 -5.50 0.53 -1.91
C LEU A 212 -4.05 0.45 -1.42
N PHE A 213 -3.18 -0.01 -2.32
CA PHE A 213 -1.76 -0.11 -2.06
C PHE A 213 -1.19 1.25 -1.62
N SER A 214 -0.42 1.22 -0.55
CA SER A 214 0.16 2.38 0.12
C SER A 214 1.60 2.10 0.43
N TYR A 215 2.46 3.08 0.19
CA TYR A 215 3.89 2.94 0.36
C TYR A 215 4.50 4.26 0.82
N ILE A 216 5.53 4.19 1.67
CA ILE A 216 6.24 5.36 2.20
C ILE A 216 7.72 5.05 2.41
N VAL A 217 8.55 6.10 2.40
CA VAL A 217 9.91 6.05 2.94
C VAL A 217 9.84 6.57 4.38
N ARG A 218 10.05 5.69 5.36
CA ARG A 218 9.92 6.02 6.79
C ARG A 218 11.08 6.86 7.31
N GLY A 219 12.24 6.75 6.67
CA GLY A 219 13.41 7.54 7.02
C GLY A 219 14.72 6.95 6.51
N VAL A 220 15.79 7.63 6.89
CA VAL A 220 17.18 7.22 6.61
C VAL A 220 17.97 7.13 7.91
N TYR A 221 18.83 6.14 7.99
CA TYR A 221 19.81 5.96 9.04
C TYR A 221 21.18 6.21 8.41
N LYS A 222 21.82 7.32 8.79
CA LYS A 222 23.11 7.70 8.22
C LYS A 222 24.19 6.69 8.60
N TYR A 223 24.98 6.27 7.61
CA TYR A 223 26.12 5.39 7.86
C TYR A 223 27.12 6.07 8.80
N LYS A 224 27.65 5.32 9.76
CA LYS A 224 28.75 5.76 10.62
C LYS A 224 29.97 4.87 10.46
N ASN A 225 29.78 3.57 10.65
CA ASN A 225 30.80 2.55 10.59
C ASN A 225 30.17 1.21 10.20
N ILE A 226 30.99 0.18 10.04
CA ILE A 226 30.51 -1.16 9.74
C ILE A 226 29.49 -1.60 10.80
N ASN A 227 28.30 -1.98 10.37
CA ASN A 227 27.15 -2.34 11.22
C ASN A 227 26.68 -1.26 12.22
N GLU A 228 27.11 -0.01 12.06
CA GLU A 228 26.71 1.11 12.92
C GLU A 228 26.08 2.22 12.10
N TYR A 229 24.86 2.61 12.48
CA TYR A 229 24.12 3.68 11.85
C TYR A 229 23.64 4.70 12.89
N ALA A 230 23.42 5.93 12.47
CA ALA A 230 22.77 6.96 13.28
C ALA A 230 21.30 6.63 13.55
N ASN A 231 20.67 7.40 14.45
CA ASN A 231 19.21 7.35 14.63
C ASN A 231 18.48 7.73 13.34
N ARG A 232 17.24 7.26 13.19
CA ARG A 232 16.39 7.56 12.03
C ARG A 232 16.19 9.06 11.87
N GLN A 233 16.38 9.54 10.65
CA GLN A 233 16.14 10.92 10.23
C GLN A 233 15.18 10.93 9.04
N ASN A 234 14.62 12.10 8.75
CA ASN A 234 13.85 12.29 7.52
C ASN A 234 14.78 12.18 6.31
N VAL A 235 14.24 11.64 5.21
CA VAL A 235 14.95 11.63 3.94
C VAL A 235 14.83 13.02 3.30
N ASP A 236 15.86 13.43 2.59
CA ASP A 236 15.76 14.64 1.76
C ASP A 236 14.67 14.47 0.68
N LYS A 237 13.95 15.55 0.35
CA LYS A 237 12.78 15.50 -0.53
C LYS A 237 13.07 14.95 -1.92
N GLU A 238 14.22 15.32 -2.51
CA GLU A 238 14.58 14.84 -3.85
C GLU A 238 14.87 13.34 -3.80
N LYS A 239 15.62 12.91 -2.78
CA LYS A 239 15.94 11.50 -2.60
C LYS A 239 14.70 10.67 -2.26
N GLU A 240 13.81 11.18 -1.42
CA GLU A 240 12.53 10.56 -1.08
C GLU A 240 11.67 10.38 -2.34
N LYS A 241 11.54 11.42 -3.18
CA LYS A 241 10.82 11.32 -4.47
C LYS A 241 11.38 10.21 -5.35
N LEU A 242 12.70 10.13 -5.51
CA LEU A 242 13.35 9.08 -6.31
C LEU A 242 13.08 7.67 -5.76
N LEU A 243 13.14 7.51 -4.44
CA LEU A 243 12.87 6.25 -3.77
C LEU A 243 11.41 5.81 -3.91
N LEU A 244 10.47 6.74 -3.74
CA LEU A 244 9.04 6.48 -3.91
C LEU A 244 8.72 6.07 -5.35
N LEU A 245 9.28 6.76 -6.35
CA LEU A 245 9.11 6.40 -7.77
C LEU A 245 9.68 5.01 -8.08
N ALA A 246 10.86 4.68 -7.56
CA ALA A 246 11.45 3.35 -7.74
C ALA A 246 10.57 2.26 -7.12
N LEU A 247 10.04 2.50 -5.91
CA LEU A 247 9.17 1.58 -5.21
C LEU A 247 7.83 1.37 -5.93
N GLU A 248 7.21 2.45 -6.41
CA GLU A 248 5.97 2.41 -7.19
C GLU A 248 6.14 1.61 -8.48
N LYS A 249 7.20 1.91 -9.26
CA LYS A 249 7.48 1.22 -10.51
C LYS A 249 7.68 -0.29 -10.28
N THR A 250 8.50 -0.63 -9.28
CA THR A 250 8.77 -2.03 -8.90
C THR A 250 7.48 -2.74 -8.50
N ALA A 251 6.65 -2.11 -7.66
CA ALA A 251 5.37 -2.66 -7.23
C ALA A 251 4.41 -2.89 -8.41
N ARG A 252 4.32 -1.94 -9.35
CA ARG A 252 3.47 -2.08 -10.54
C ARG A 252 3.93 -3.23 -11.44
N GLU A 253 5.22 -3.33 -11.70
CA GLU A 253 5.81 -4.43 -12.49
C GLU A 253 5.52 -5.80 -11.88
N ILE A 254 5.71 -5.95 -10.57
CA ILE A 254 5.42 -7.19 -9.84
C ILE A 254 3.93 -7.51 -9.87
N SER A 255 3.07 -6.53 -9.58
CA SER A 255 1.61 -6.71 -9.59
C SER A 255 1.14 -7.22 -10.95
N ASN A 256 1.58 -6.58 -12.04
CA ASN A 256 1.22 -6.96 -13.39
C ASN A 256 1.71 -8.37 -13.74
N SER A 257 2.94 -8.71 -13.34
CA SER A 257 3.51 -10.05 -13.52
C SER A 257 2.71 -11.14 -12.80
N ILE A 258 2.34 -10.89 -11.54
CA ILE A 258 1.51 -11.82 -10.75
C ILE A 258 0.12 -11.96 -11.37
N ILE A 259 -0.54 -10.86 -11.72
CA ILE A 259 -1.88 -10.89 -12.33
C ILE A 259 -1.86 -11.65 -13.66
N ALA A 260 -0.90 -11.34 -14.55
CA ALA A 260 -0.74 -12.04 -15.83
C ALA A 260 -0.56 -13.55 -15.63
N SER A 261 0.24 -13.96 -14.63
CA SER A 261 0.47 -15.37 -14.30
C SER A 261 -0.78 -16.08 -13.73
N ASN A 262 -1.75 -15.33 -13.22
CA ASN A 262 -2.99 -15.83 -12.63
C ASN A 262 -4.21 -15.63 -13.55
N THR A 263 -4.04 -15.12 -14.77
CA THR A 263 -5.12 -14.85 -15.73
C THR A 263 -5.08 -15.89 -16.84
N ILE A 264 -6.26 -16.39 -17.25
CA ILE A 264 -6.41 -17.27 -18.42
C ILE A 264 -6.77 -16.38 -19.62
N GLU A 265 -5.88 -16.29 -20.61
CA GLU A 265 -6.21 -15.65 -21.89
C GLU A 265 -6.93 -16.65 -22.81
N VAL A 266 -8.16 -16.33 -23.21
CA VAL A 266 -8.89 -17.09 -24.22
C VAL A 266 -8.68 -16.40 -25.57
N VAL A 267 -7.75 -16.92 -26.36
CA VAL A 267 -7.51 -16.45 -27.73
C VAL A 267 -8.48 -17.16 -28.67
N THR A 268 -9.25 -16.38 -29.44
CA THR A 268 -10.02 -16.93 -30.57
C THR A 268 -9.17 -16.81 -31.84
N ASP A 269 -8.85 -17.94 -32.46
CA ASP A 269 -8.21 -17.95 -33.78
C ASP A 269 -9.18 -17.31 -34.78
N LYS A 270 -8.74 -16.23 -35.43
CA LYS A 270 -9.39 -15.65 -36.61
C LYS A 270 -8.70 -16.10 -37.87
#